data_AF-A0A160FDI7-F1
#
_entry.id   AF-A0A160FDI7-F1
#
_cell.length_a   1.000
_cell.length_b   1.000
_cell.length_c   1.000
_cell.angle_alpha   90.00
_cell.angle_beta   90.00
_cell.angle_gamma   90.00
#
_symmetry.space_group_name_H-M   'P 1'
#
loop_
_entity.id
_entity.type
_entity.pdbx_description
1 polymer ?
#
loop_
_entity_poly.entity_id
_entity_poly.type
_entity_poly.pdbx_seq_one_letter_code
_entity_poly.pdbx_strand_id
1 'polypeptide(L)' 'MQVLYERCCGLDVYKKSIVACALTPEGKDFQTFDTLVDWLKQKNVTHMAMESAGVYWKPVYNLLETESFEVLVVNA' A
#
# COMPACT_ATOMS: atom_id res chain seq x y z
N MET A 1 -23.86 4.87 -1.32
CA MET A 1 -22.41 5.12 -1.20
C MET A 1 -21.75 4.47 -2.39
N GLN A 2 -20.97 5.20 -3.19
CA GLN A 2 -20.34 4.69 -4.40
C GLN A 2 -18.91 4.23 -4.08
N VAL A 3 -18.56 3.00 -4.45
CA VAL A 3 -17.19 2.49 -4.35
C VAL A 3 -16.42 2.94 -5.60
N LEU A 4 -15.31 3.65 -5.42
CA LEU A 4 -14.45 4.09 -6.52
C LEU A 4 -13.37 3.05 -6.86
N TYR A 5 -12.82 2.40 -5.82
CA TYR A 5 -11.80 1.36 -5.95
C TYR A 5 -12.22 0.15 -5.13
N GLU A 6 -12.48 -0.98 -5.80
CA GLU A 6 -12.89 -2.22 -5.12
C GLU A 6 -11.73 -2.92 -4.40
N ARG A 7 -10.49 -2.66 -4.84
CA ARG A 7 -9.27 -3.27 -4.31
C ARG A 7 -8.20 -2.21 -4.07
N CYS A 8 -8.04 -1.79 -2.83
CA CYS A 8 -7.10 -0.75 -2.43
C CYS A 8 -6.31 -1.12 -1.19
N CYS A 9 -5.22 -0.40 -0.93
CA CYS A 9 -4.40 -0.60 0.26
C CYS A 9 -3.99 0.70 0.94
N GLY A 10 -4.07 0.74 2.27
CA GLY A 10 -3.43 1.75 3.09
C GLY A 10 -2.06 1.28 3.55
N LEU A 11 -1.04 2.12 3.41
CA LEU A 11 0.35 1.85 3.81
C LEU A 11 0.79 2.85 4.87
N ASP A 12 1.36 2.34 5.95
CA ASP A 12 2.01 3.13 6.98
C ASP A 12 3.48 2.71 7.08
N VAL A 13 4.37 3.61 6.64
CA VAL A 13 5.78 3.32 6.40
C VAL A 13 6.65 3.88 7.53
N TYR A 14 7.35 2.97 8.19
CA TYR A 14 8.33 3.25 9.24
C TYR A 14 9.75 2.97 8.75
N LYS A 15 10.75 3.38 9.53
CA LYS A 15 12.18 3.18 9.20
C LYS A 15 12.56 1.72 8.89
N LYS A 16 11.89 0.75 9.51
CA LYS A 16 12.26 -0.68 9.45
C LYS A 16 11.12 -1.62 9.08
N SER A 17 9.92 -1.11 8.86
CA SER A 17 8.74 -1.93 8.66
C SER A 17 7.67 -1.16 7.91
N ILE A 18 6.85 -1.89 7.17
CA ILE A 18 5.66 -1.33 6.50
C ILE A 18 4.45 -2.08 7.04
N VAL A 19 3.46 -1.34 7.54
CA VAL A 19 2.16 -1.90 7.90
C VAL A 19 1.22 -1.65 6.72
N ALA A 20 0.63 -2.72 6.20
CA ALA A 20 -0.29 -2.65 5.07
C ALA A 20 -1.67 -3.15 5.46
N CYS A 21 -2.69 -2.45 4.98
CA CYS A 21 -4.09 -2.79 5.14
C CYS A 21 -4.74 -2.90 3.76
N ALA A 22 -5.00 -4.11 3.27
CA ALA A 22 -5.71 -4.32 2.01
C ALA A 22 -7.22 -4.40 2.26
N LEU A 23 -7.99 -3.67 1.47
CA LEU A 23 -9.44 -3.76 1.41
C LEU A 23 -9.84 -4.31 0.04
N THR A 24 -10.53 -5.44 0.05
CA THR A 24 -10.99 -6.16 -1.15
C THR A 24 -12.45 -6.60 -0.95
N PRO A 25 -13.13 -7.11 -1.99
CA PRO A 25 -14.45 -7.71 -1.84
C PRO A 25 -14.46 -8.93 -0.91
N GLU A 26 -13.33 -9.60 -0.73
CA GLU A 26 -13.18 -10.74 0.19
C GLU A 26 -13.06 -10.31 1.66
N GLY A 27 -12.81 -9.03 1.91
CA GLY A 27 -12.68 -8.46 3.24
C GLY A 27 -11.44 -7.60 3.40
N LYS A 28 -11.10 -7.38 4.68
CA LYS A 28 -10.01 -6.52 5.12
C LYS A 28 -8.90 -7.36 5.74
N ASP A 29 -7.69 -7.20 5.22
CA ASP A 29 -6.51 -7.92 5.71
C ASP A 29 -5.40 -6.95 6.11
N PHE A 30 -4.71 -7.30 7.20
CA PHE A 30 -3.63 -6.51 7.76
C PHE A 30 -2.39 -7.35 7.92
N GLN A 31 -1.25 -6.82 7.49
CA GLN A 31 0.02 -7.50 7.68
C GLN A 31 1.19 -6.52 7.68
N THR A 32 2.21 -6.84 8.47
CA THR A 32 3.48 -6.12 8.52
C THR A 32 4.48 -6.85 7.62
N PHE A 33 5.19 -6.10 6.79
CA PHE A 33 6.08 -6.66 5.78
C PHE A 33 7.47 -6.02 5.81
N ASP A 34 8.44 -6.84 5.43
CA ASP A 34 9.71 -6.40 4.88
C ASP A 34 9.65 -6.36 3.34
N THR A 35 8.87 -7.26 2.71
CA THR A 35 8.62 -7.34 1.25
C THR A 35 7.12 -7.43 0.95
N LEU A 36 6.54 -6.36 0.41
CA LEU A 36 5.09 -6.15 0.32
C LEU A 36 4.47 -6.47 -1.07
N VAL A 37 5.25 -6.36 -2.15
CA VAL A 37 4.76 -6.35 -3.55
C VAL A 37 3.97 -7.61 -3.91
N ASP A 38 4.49 -8.80 -3.64
CA ASP A 38 3.84 -10.06 -4.03
C ASP A 38 2.48 -10.22 -3.35
N TRP A 39 2.37 -9.79 -2.09
CA TRP A 39 1.11 -9.84 -1.35
C TRP A 39 0.06 -8.90 -1.95
N LEU A 40 0.46 -7.70 -2.37
CA LEU A 40 -0.42 -6.75 -3.05
C LEU A 40 -0.92 -7.30 -4.40
N LYS A 41 -0.03 -7.93 -5.17
CA LYS A 41 -0.37 -8.57 -6.46
C LYS A 41 -1.34 -9.74 -6.26
N GLN A 42 -1.09 -10.61 -5.28
CA GLN A 42 -1.99 -11.73 -4.96
C GLN A 42 -3.40 -11.25 -4.61
N LYS A 43 -3.52 -10.08 -3.98
CA LYS A 43 -4.81 -9.46 -3.64
C LYS A 43 -5.43 -8.62 -4.77
N ASN A 44 -4.75 -8.50 -5.90
CA ASN A 44 -5.12 -7.65 -7.03
C ASN A 44 -5.38 -6.20 -6.61
N VAL A 45 -4.59 -5.68 -5.67
CA VAL A 45 -4.64 -4.27 -5.28
C VAL A 45 -4.10 -3.42 -6.42
N THR A 46 -4.81 -2.34 -6.75
CA THR A 46 -4.38 -1.41 -7.81
C THR A 46 -4.02 -0.03 -7.28
N HIS A 47 -4.77 0.44 -6.27
CA HIS A 47 -4.63 1.78 -5.72
C HIS A 47 -4.16 1.75 -4.27
N MET A 48 -3.27 2.66 -3.90
CA MET A 48 -2.71 2.73 -2.56
C MET A 48 -2.66 4.16 -2.04
N ALA A 49 -2.93 4.31 -0.75
CA ALA A 49 -2.66 5.53 -0.01
C ALA A 49 -1.53 5.25 0.99
N MET A 50 -0.50 6.08 0.97
CA MET A 50 0.70 5.89 1.78
C MET A 50 0.94 7.07 2.70
N GLU A 51 1.14 6.76 3.98
CA GLU A 51 1.56 7.68 5.04
C GLU A 51 2.94 7.29 5.58
N SER A 52 3.75 8.27 5.96
CA SER A 52 5.01 8.08 6.67
C SER A 52 5.35 9.31 7.52
N ALA A 53 5.97 9.08 8.67
CA ALA A 53 6.47 10.17 9.54
C ALA A 53 7.83 10.75 9.08
N GLY A 54 8.37 10.32 7.94
CA GLY A 54 9.62 10.84 7.40
C GLY A 54 9.99 10.26 6.04
N VAL A 55 11.23 10.47 5.60
CA VAL A 55 11.67 10.20 4.21
C VAL A 55 11.68 8.73 3.76
N TYR A 56 11.26 7.80 4.60
CA TYR A 56 11.31 6.35 4.33
C TYR A 56 10.28 5.90 3.27
N TRP A 57 9.27 6.72 2.99
CA TRP A 57 8.29 6.43 1.93
C TRP A 57 8.92 6.43 0.52
N LYS A 58 9.99 7.20 0.27
CA LYS A 58 10.58 7.36 -1.06
C LYS A 58 11.03 6.04 -1.71
N PRO A 59 11.85 5.19 -1.05
CA PRO A 59 12.22 3.90 -1.62
C PRO A 59 11.02 2.97 -1.83
N VAL A 60 10.01 3.04 -0.95
CA VAL A 60 8.78 2.24 -1.07
C VAL A 60 7.94 2.70 -2.26
N TYR A 61 7.77 4.02 -2.44
CA TYR A 61 7.09 4.63 -3.58
C TYR A 61 7.74 4.19 -4.89
N ASN A 62 9.06 4.36 -5.03
CA ASN A 62 9.79 4.02 -6.25
C ASN A 62 9.64 2.54 -6.61
N LEU A 63 9.65 1.65 -5.61
CA LEU A 63 9.41 0.23 -5.82
C LEU A 63 7.99 -0.02 -6.34
N LEU A 64 6.98 0.54 -5.68
CA LEU A 64 5.58 0.33 -6.07
C LEU A 64 5.25 0.94 -7.44
N GLU A 65 5.81 2.09 -7.77
CA GLU A 65 5.68 2.73 -9.08
C GLU A 65 6.31 1.86 -10.18
N THR A 66 7.48 1.25 -9.91
CA THR A 66 8.13 0.30 -10.83
C THR A 66 7.27 -0.93 -11.09
N GLU A 67 6.53 -1.37 -10.06
CA GLU A 67 5.59 -2.50 -10.12
C GLU A 67 4.21 -2.11 -10.70
N SER A 68 4.08 -0.90 -11.25
CA SER A 68 2.88 -0.38 -11.92
C SER A 68 1.66 -0.22 -11.00
N PHE A 69 1.88 0.09 -9.72
CA PHE A 69 0.80 0.45 -8.81
C PHE A 69 0.53 1.95 -8.81
N GLU A 70 -0.74 2.33 -8.64
CA GLU A 70 -1.14 3.73 -8.43
C GLU A 70 -1.01 4.08 -6.95
N VAL A 71 0.01 4.87 -6.60
CA VAL A 71 0.32 5.22 -5.21
C VAL A 71 0.14 6.70 -4.95
N LEU A 72 -0.68 7.04 -3.97
CA LEU A 72 -0.88 8.39 -3.48
C LEU A 72 -0.14 8.57 -2.14
N VAL A 73 0.82 9.48 -2.11
CA VAL A 73 1.46 9.89 -0.85
C VAL A 73 0.57 10.94 -0.19
N VAL A 74 -0.08 10.56 0.91
CA VAL A 74 -1.14 11.37 1.54
C VAL A 74 -0.65 12.13 2.78
N ASN A 75 0.41 11.64 3.44
CA ASN A 75 1.08 12.33 4.55
C ASN A 75 2.53 11.82 4.67
N ALA A 76 3.54 12.69 4.58
CA ALA A 76 4.93 12.28 4.35
C ALA A 76 5.98 13.30 4.77
#